data_AF-A0AAV4ET86-F1
#
_entry.id   AF-A0AAV4ET86-F1
#
_cell.length_a   1.000
_cell.length_b   1.000
_cell.length_c   1.000
_cell.angle_alpha   90.00
_cell.angle_beta   90.00
_cell.angle_gamma   90.00
#
_symmetry.space_group_name_H-M   'P 1'
#
loop_
_entity.id
_entity.type
_entity.pdbx_description
1 polymer ?
#
loop_
_entity_poly.entity_id
_entity_poly.type
_entity_poly.pdbx_seq_one_letter_code
_entity_poly.pdbx_strand_id
1 'polypeptide(L)'
;MTFSNSHRRNLRDTEYSLCDEKEKLRANDISKLTAGVAVFGAAVLCFVNSYDGDFVFDDSEAIVNNNDLLPSTPLLSIFQHDFWGKKLGNHSHKSYRPLTVLTFR
;
A
#
# COMPACT_ATOMS: atom_id res chain seq x y z
N MET A 1 25.62 -32.52 52.97
CA MET A 1 25.14 -33.07 51.68
C MET A 1 23.95 -32.30 51.05
N THR A 2 23.57 -31.11 51.54
CA THR A 2 22.41 -30.33 51.04
C THR A 2 22.73 -29.31 49.94
N PHE A 3 24.00 -28.94 49.75
CA PHE A 3 24.42 -27.91 48.78
C PHE A 3 24.20 -28.33 47.32
N SER A 4 24.40 -29.62 46.99
CA SER A 4 24.21 -30.17 45.64
C SER A 4 22.75 -30.15 45.16
N ASN A 5 21.77 -30.34 46.06
CA ASN A 5 20.34 -30.38 45.71
C ASN A 5 19.70 -29.00 45.51
N SER A 6 20.25 -27.95 46.12
CA SER A 6 19.80 -26.57 45.88
C SER A 6 20.26 -26.07 44.51
N HIS A 7 21.54 -26.30 44.19
CA HIS A 7 22.11 -25.90 42.91
C HIS A 7 21.45 -26.62 41.72
N ARG A 8 21.19 -27.93 41.86
CA ARG A 8 20.48 -28.71 40.82
C ARG A 8 19.03 -28.27 40.60
N ARG A 9 18.37 -27.71 41.61
CA ARG A 9 17.02 -27.13 41.46
C ARG A 9 17.07 -25.82 40.69
N ASN A 10 17.97 -24.90 41.07
CA ASN A 10 18.13 -23.62 40.40
C ASN A 10 18.48 -23.77 38.90
N LEU A 11 19.32 -24.74 38.55
CA LEU A 11 19.62 -25.07 37.15
C LEU A 11 18.38 -25.56 36.38
N ARG A 12 17.55 -26.42 36.98
CA ARG A 12 16.30 -26.88 36.36
C ARG A 12 15.28 -25.76 36.21
N ASP A 13 15.16 -24.88 37.21
CA ASP A 13 14.26 -23.73 37.15
C ASP A 13 14.69 -22.77 36.03
N THR A 14 16.00 -22.60 35.83
CA THR A 14 16.56 -21.80 34.74
C THR A 14 16.31 -22.45 33.38
N GLU A 15 16.52 -23.76 33.25
CA GLU A 15 16.26 -24.50 32.01
C GLU A 15 14.78 -24.47 31.62
N TYR A 16 13.88 -24.60 32.60
CA TYR A 16 12.44 -24.51 32.39
C TYR A 16 12.01 -23.10 31.95
N SER A 17 12.53 -22.05 32.60
CA SER A 17 12.26 -20.66 32.23
C SER A 17 12.76 -20.34 30.80
N LEU A 18 13.95 -20.81 30.44
CA LEU A 18 14.48 -20.66 29.08
C LEU A 18 13.66 -21.42 28.04
N CYS A 19 13.11 -22.59 28.38
CA CYS A 19 12.23 -23.35 27.50
C CYS A 19 10.90 -22.62 27.27
N ASP A 20 10.30 -22.08 28.32
CA ASP A 20 9.06 -21.31 28.27
C ASP A 20 9.21 -20.01 27.45
N GLU A 21 10.31 -19.27 27.64
CA GLU A 21 10.64 -18.09 26.83
C GLU A 21 10.81 -18.45 25.34
N LYS A 22 11.51 -19.56 25.03
CA LYS A 22 11.67 -20.03 23.64
C LYS A 22 10.34 -20.43 23.00
N GLU A 23 9.44 -21.04 23.77
CA GLU A 23 8.11 -21.43 23.30
C GLU A 23 7.24 -20.20 23.02
N LYS A 24 7.25 -19.21 23.92
CA LYS A 24 6.55 -17.92 23.73
C LYS A 24 7.08 -17.17 22.51
N LEU A 25 8.40 -17.10 22.32
CA LEU A 25 9.01 -16.49 21.14
C LEU A 25 8.55 -17.19 19.86
N ARG A 26 8.59 -18.53 19.84
CA ARG A 26 8.11 -19.33 18.71
C ARG A 26 6.62 -19.11 18.43
N ALA A 27 5.77 -19.07 19.45
CA ALA A 27 4.35 -18.81 19.30
C ALA A 27 4.08 -17.41 18.73
N ASN A 28 4.84 -16.41 19.18
CA ASN A 28 4.78 -15.05 18.65
C ASN A 28 5.20 -14.99 17.17
N ASP A 29 6.25 -15.73 16.78
CA ASP A 29 6.70 -15.78 15.38
C ASP A 29 5.67 -16.47 14.49
N ILE A 30 5.03 -17.55 14.97
CA ILE A 30 3.93 -18.21 14.26
C ILE A 30 2.72 -17.27 14.12
N SER A 31 2.38 -16.53 15.17
CA SER A 31 1.29 -15.54 15.16
C SER A 31 1.56 -14.42 14.15
N LYS A 32 2.78 -13.85 14.16
CA LYS A 32 3.21 -12.83 13.19
C LYS A 32 3.19 -13.37 11.75
N LEU A 33 3.67 -14.59 11.54
CA LEU A 33 3.63 -15.23 10.22
C LEU A 33 2.19 -15.44 9.75
N THR A 34 1.31 -15.92 10.63
CA THR A 34 -0.11 -16.12 10.31
C THR A 34 -0.79 -14.80 9.95
N ALA A 35 -0.54 -13.74 10.72
CA ALA A 35 -1.04 -12.40 10.41
C ALA A 35 -0.49 -11.89 9.07
N GLY A 36 0.81 -12.09 8.80
CA GLY A 36 1.44 -11.71 7.54
C GLY A 36 0.82 -12.43 6.34
N VAL A 37 0.61 -13.76 6.44
CA VAL A 37 -0.05 -14.57 5.41
C VAL A 37 -1.49 -14.12 5.19
N ALA A 38 -2.23 -13.82 6.26
CA ALA A 38 -3.61 -13.34 6.15
C ALA A 38 -3.69 -11.98 5.44
N VAL A 39 -2.83 -11.02 5.81
CA VAL A 39 -2.77 -9.70 5.15
C VAL A 39 -2.36 -9.83 3.69
N PHE A 40 -1.34 -10.64 3.39
CA PHE A 40 -0.92 -10.90 2.03
C PHE A 40 -2.04 -11.53 1.19
N GLY A 41 -2.72 -12.55 1.72
CA GLY A 41 -3.85 -13.19 1.06
C GLY A 41 -5.00 -12.22 0.79
N ALA A 42 -5.37 -11.39 1.77
CA ALA A 42 -6.39 -10.36 1.59
C ALA A 42 -5.98 -9.34 0.51
N ALA A 43 -4.72 -8.88 0.51
CA ALA A 43 -4.21 -7.95 -0.49
C ALA A 43 -4.22 -8.56 -1.91
N VAL A 44 -3.80 -9.81 -2.07
CA VAL A 44 -3.85 -10.53 -3.35
C VAL A 44 -5.29 -10.70 -3.83
N LEU A 45 -6.23 -11.10 -2.94
CA LEU A 45 -7.63 -11.26 -3.30
C LEU A 45 -8.27 -9.95 -3.77
N CYS A 46 -8.01 -8.84 -3.06
CA CYS A 46 -8.45 -7.52 -3.48
C CYS A 46 -7.85 -7.14 -4.84
N PHE A 47 -6.55 -7.34 -5.03
CA PHE A 47 -5.87 -7.03 -6.29
C PHE A 47 -6.43 -7.83 -7.46
N VAL A 48 -6.62 -9.14 -7.31
CA VAL A 48 -7.15 -10.01 -8.37
C VAL A 48 -8.58 -9.61 -8.74
N ASN A 49 -9.41 -9.25 -7.75
CA ASN A 49 -10.78 -8.78 -8.02
C ASN A 49 -10.79 -7.46 -8.81
N SER A 50 -9.81 -6.58 -8.58
CA SER A 50 -9.69 -5.29 -9.27
C SER A 50 -8.76 -5.31 -10.49
N TYR A 51 -8.22 -6.46 -10.90
CA TYR A 51 -7.19 -6.53 -11.93
C TYR A 51 -7.65 -5.99 -13.29
N ASP A 52 -8.89 -6.32 -13.67
CA ASP A 52 -9.53 -5.88 -14.91
C ASP A 52 -10.56 -4.77 -14.63
N GLY A 53 -10.16 -3.82 -13.78
CA GLY A 53 -10.99 -2.67 -13.44
C GLY A 53 -10.96 -1.60 -14.53
N ASP A 54 -12.11 -1.01 -14.82
CA ASP A 54 -12.24 0.15 -15.70
C ASP A 54 -11.72 1.44 -15.04
N PHE A 55 -11.62 2.50 -15.84
CA PHE A 55 -11.30 3.83 -15.35
C PHE A 55 -12.25 4.27 -14.24
N VAL A 56 -11.67 4.61 -13.09
CA VAL A 56 -12.40 5.21 -11.98
C VAL A 56 -12.64 6.70 -12.31
N PHE A 57 -13.44 7.39 -11.51
CA PHE A 57 -13.84 8.77 -11.73
C PHE A 57 -12.67 9.71 -12.10
N ASP A 58 -11.58 9.70 -11.33
CA ASP A 58 -10.42 10.56 -11.60
C ASP A 58 -9.72 10.19 -12.92
N ASP A 59 -9.60 8.90 -13.23
CA ASP A 59 -8.99 8.46 -14.49
C ASP A 59 -9.85 8.87 -15.69
N SER A 60 -11.18 8.70 -15.57
CA SER A 60 -12.15 9.06 -16.61
C SER A 60 -12.16 10.56 -16.88
N GLU A 61 -12.13 11.39 -15.84
CA GLU A 61 -12.11 12.84 -16.00
C GLU A 61 -10.78 13.34 -16.60
N ALA A 62 -9.65 12.74 -16.22
CA ALA A 62 -8.33 13.16 -16.70
C ALA A 62 -8.00 12.65 -18.12
N ILE A 63 -8.47 11.46 -18.50
CA ILE A 63 -8.10 10.77 -19.75
C ILE A 63 -9.26 10.74 -20.75
N VAL A 64 -10.45 10.29 -20.34
CA VAL A 64 -11.56 10.08 -21.29
C VAL A 64 -12.27 11.40 -21.62
N ASN A 65 -12.55 12.21 -20.60
CA ASN A 65 -13.34 13.44 -20.74
C ASN A 65 -12.48 14.70 -20.97
N ASN A 66 -11.16 14.55 -21.05
CA ASN A 66 -10.25 15.67 -21.23
C ASN A 66 -10.06 16.01 -22.71
N ASN A 67 -10.66 17.13 -23.14
CA ASN A 67 -10.59 17.60 -24.52
C ASN A 67 -9.16 17.99 -24.97
N ASP A 68 -8.22 18.23 -24.05
CA ASP A 68 -6.83 18.53 -24.40
C ASP A 68 -6.08 17.33 -24.99
N LEU A 69 -6.58 16.12 -24.80
CA LEU A 69 -5.99 14.89 -25.33
C LEU A 69 -6.41 14.63 -26.79
N LEU A 70 -7.44 15.34 -27.29
CA LEU A 70 -7.90 15.16 -28.66
C LEU A 70 -6.83 15.62 -29.67
N PRO A 71 -6.57 14.85 -30.74
CA PRO A 71 -5.61 15.24 -31.79
C PRO A 71 -5.92 16.60 -32.44
N SER A 72 -7.20 16.99 -32.48
CA SER A 72 -7.67 18.27 -33.01
C SER A 72 -7.34 19.48 -32.12
N THR A 73 -7.12 19.26 -30.82
CA THR A 73 -6.86 20.33 -29.87
C THR A 73 -5.39 20.75 -29.98
N PRO A 74 -5.04 22.04 -30.15
CA PRO A 74 -3.64 22.46 -30.26
C PRO A 74 -2.85 22.16 -28.98
N LEU A 75 -1.64 21.58 -29.09
CA LEU A 75 -0.81 21.23 -27.91
C LEU A 75 -0.54 22.41 -26.96
N LEU A 76 -0.52 23.64 -27.48
CA LEU A 76 -0.31 24.83 -26.66
C LEU A 76 -1.47 25.09 -25.67
N SER A 77 -2.68 24.58 -25.94
CA SER A 77 -3.84 24.73 -25.03
C SER A 77 -3.61 24.04 -23.69
N ILE A 78 -2.82 22.95 -23.66
CA ILE A 78 -2.48 22.19 -22.45
C ILE A 78 -1.86 23.11 -21.38
N PHE A 79 -1.09 24.12 -21.79
CA PHE A 79 -0.46 25.08 -20.87
C PHE A 79 -1.41 26.17 -20.34
N GLN A 80 -2.65 26.22 -20.84
CA GLN A 80 -3.68 27.18 -20.44
C GLN A 80 -4.80 26.54 -19.62
N HIS A 81 -4.81 25.21 -19.52
CA HIS A 81 -5.82 24.43 -18.81
C HIS A 81 -5.22 23.73 -17.57
N ASP A 82 -6.08 23.30 -16.66
CA ASP A 82 -5.70 22.45 -15.54
C ASP A 82 -5.64 20.97 -15.92
N PHE A 83 -5.30 20.12 -14.95
CA PHE A 83 -5.17 18.68 -15.13
C PHE A 83 -6.42 17.99 -15.71
N TRP A 84 -7.59 18.60 -15.53
CA TRP A 84 -8.89 18.07 -15.96
C TRP A 84 -9.37 18.69 -17.28
N GLY A 85 -8.53 19.47 -17.96
CA GLY A 85 -8.88 20.13 -19.22
C GLY A 85 -9.76 21.38 -19.07
N LYS A 86 -9.84 21.96 -17.86
CA LYS A 86 -10.59 23.21 -17.62
C LYS A 86 -9.67 24.42 -17.69
N LYS A 87 -10.13 25.50 -18.32
CA LYS A 87 -9.35 26.75 -18.40
C LYS A 87 -8.99 27.28 -17.02
N LEU A 88 -7.70 27.59 -16.84
CA LEU A 88 -7.19 28.16 -15.59
C LEU A 88 -7.92 29.46 -15.26
N GLY A 89 -8.57 29.50 -14.10
CA GLY A 89 -9.45 30.58 -13.68
C GLY A 89 -10.23 30.22 -12.42
N ASN A 90 -11.31 30.94 -12.15
CA ASN A 90 -12.08 30.78 -10.90
C ASN A 90 -12.80 29.44 -10.77
N HIS A 91 -13.10 28.78 -11.90
CA HIS A 91 -13.80 27.49 -11.95
C HIS A 91 -12.86 26.29 -12.13
N SER A 92 -11.54 26.53 -12.20
CA SER A 92 -10.54 25.48 -12.28
C SER A 92 -10.25 24.90 -10.90
N HIS A 93 -9.94 23.60 -10.84
CA HIS A 93 -9.47 22.95 -9.62
C HIS A 93 -8.00 23.32 -9.27
N LYS A 94 -7.39 24.25 -10.04
CA LYS A 94 -6.03 24.79 -9.87
C LYS A 94 -4.90 23.75 -9.86
N SER A 95 -5.22 22.52 -10.25
CA SER A 95 -4.27 21.42 -10.37
C SER A 95 -3.53 21.55 -11.69
N TYR A 96 -2.51 22.40 -11.77
CA TYR A 96 -1.77 22.63 -13.00
C TYR A 96 -0.67 21.57 -13.20
N ARG A 97 -0.86 20.66 -14.18
CA ARG A 97 0.06 19.54 -14.47
C ARG A 97 0.20 19.30 -15.98
N PRO A 98 0.68 20.30 -16.75
CA PRO A 98 0.70 20.23 -18.20
C PRO A 98 1.57 19.09 -18.74
N LEU A 99 2.68 18.77 -18.07
CA LEU A 99 3.56 17.67 -18.48
C LEU A 99 2.90 16.31 -18.33
N THR A 100 2.11 16.10 -17.27
CA THR A 100 1.35 14.85 -17.10
C THR A 100 0.27 14.71 -18.16
N VAL A 101 -0.49 15.78 -18.43
CA VAL A 101 -1.52 15.79 -19.49
C VAL A 101 -0.89 15.49 -20.86
N LEU A 102 0.31 16.00 -21.13
CA LEU A 102 1.03 15.70 -22.36
C LEU A 102 1.39 14.21 -22.50
N THR A 103 1.63 13.48 -21.41
CA THR A 103 1.93 12.03 -21.47
C THR A 103 0.72 11.16 -21.79
N PHE A 104 -0.50 11.68 -21.63
CA PHE A 104 -1.73 10.97 -21.98
C PHE A 104 -2.10 11.10 -23.47
N ARG A 105 -1.37 11.93 -24.21
CA ARG A 105 -1.61 12.24 -25.61
C ARG A 105 -0.74 11.43 -26.56
#